data_AF-A0A535PQY7-F1
#
_entry.id   AF-A0A535PQY7-F1
#
_cell.length_a   1.000
_cell.length_b   1.000
_cell.length_c   1.000
_cell.angle_alpha   90.00
_cell.angle_beta   90.00
_cell.angle_gamma   90.00
#
_symmetry.space_group_name_H-M   'P 1'
#
loop_
_entity.id
_entity.type
_entity.pdbx_description
1 polymer ?
#
loop_
_entity_poly.entity_id
_entity_poly.type
_entity_poly.pdbx_seq_one_letter_code
_entity_poly.pdbx_strand_id
1 'polypeptide(L)' 'MMWHWGSGYGWGMAVFGVLMMLVFWGGIAVVIVVLVRSLGGSRPAATDRAMETLRQRLASGEITSEEFERLRKVLQG' A
#
# COMPACT_ATOMS: atom_id res chain seq x y z
N MET A 1 51.05 28.84 11.41
CA MET A 1 50.18 30.02 11.56
C MET A 1 48.99 29.85 10.64
N MET A 2 47.80 29.83 11.25
CA MET A 2 46.52 30.34 10.75
C MET A 2 46.12 30.05 9.31
N TRP A 3 45.24 29.05 9.09
CA TRP A 3 44.14 29.17 8.10
C TRP A 3 42.91 28.41 8.60
N HIS A 4 42.18 29.04 9.53
CA HIS A 4 40.77 28.77 9.81
C HIS A 4 39.97 29.14 8.55
N TRP A 5 39.78 28.20 7.62
CA TRP A 5 38.96 28.43 6.43
C TRP A 5 38.12 27.19 6.10
N GLY A 6 37.09 26.94 6.92
CA GLY A 6 36.19 25.81 6.67
C GLY A 6 35.10 25.54 7.69
N SER A 7 35.08 26.20 8.85
CA SER A 7 34.11 25.85 9.91
C SER A 7 32.67 26.28 9.59
N GLY A 8 32.45 27.18 8.62
CA GLY A 8 31.10 27.58 8.17
C GLY A 8 30.53 26.73 7.03
N TYR A 9 31.38 26.30 6.08
CA TYR A 9 30.96 25.48 4.94
C TYR A 9 30.74 24.00 5.31
N GLY A 10 31.42 23.50 6.35
CA GLY A 10 31.29 22.11 6.79
C GLY A 10 29.92 21.78 7.40
N TRP A 11 29.36 22.68 8.22
CA TRP A 11 28.05 22.47 8.86
C TRP A 11 26.89 22.56 7.85
N GLY A 12 26.94 23.52 6.91
CA GLY A 12 25.95 23.63 5.84
C GLY A 12 25.94 22.42 4.91
N MET A 13 27.12 21.94 4.52
CA MET A 13 27.25 20.70 3.73
C MET A 13 26.80 19.46 4.51
N ALA A 14 27.11 19.37 5.81
CA ALA A 14 26.68 18.24 6.63
C ALA A 14 25.15 18.18 6.76
N VAL A 15 24.50 19.31 7.03
CA VAL A 15 23.02 19.40 7.11
C VAL A 15 22.40 19.09 5.76
N PHE A 16 22.95 19.64 4.67
CA PHE A 16 22.48 19.34 3.31
C PHE A 16 22.60 17.85 2.96
N GLY A 17 23.72 17.21 3.35
CA GLY A 17 23.92 15.78 3.16
C GLY A 17 22.90 14.92 3.91
N VAL A 18 22.64 15.23 5.18
CA VAL A 18 21.62 14.53 5.97
C VAL A 18 20.22 14.74 5.40
N LEU A 19 19.89 15.97 5.01
CA LEU A 19 18.60 16.29 4.40
C LEU A 19 18.39 15.52 3.10
N MET A 20 19.38 15.50 2.21
CA MET A 20 19.33 14.73 0.96
C MET A 20 19.17 13.23 1.22
N MET A 21 19.86 12.69 2.22
CA MET A 21 19.71 11.28 2.61
C MET A 21 18.28 10.98 3.10
N LEU A 22 17.70 11.86 3.92
CA LEU A 22 16.32 11.70 4.38
C LEU A 22 15.30 11.82 3.25
N VAL A 23 15.51 12.75 2.31
CA VAL A 23 14.65 12.87 1.11
C VAL A 23 14.75 11.62 0.25
N PHE A 24 15.95 11.06 0.07
CA PHE A 24 16.14 9.82 -0.67
C PHE A 24 15.39 8.64 -0.02
N TRP A 25 15.57 8.43 1.29
CA TRP A 25 14.86 7.38 2.02
C TRP A 25 13.35 7.61 2.10
N GLY A 26 12.92 8.85 2.31
CA GLY A 26 11.51 9.23 2.30
C GLY A 26 10.88 9.00 0.93
N GLY A 27 11.58 9.34 -0.15
CA GLY A 27 11.17 9.07 -1.52
C GLY A 27 11.04 7.56 -1.78
N ILE A 28 12.02 6.76 -1.38
CA ILE A 28 11.95 5.29 -1.46
C ILE A 28 10.74 4.77 -0.69
N ALA A 29 10.51 5.24 0.54
CA ALA A 29 9.37 4.81 1.34
C ALA A 29 8.04 5.17 0.66
N VAL A 30 7.91 6.37 0.10
CA VAL A 30 6.72 6.78 -0.67
C VAL A 30 6.52 5.88 -1.88
N VAL A 31 7.58 5.59 -2.65
CA VAL A 31 7.50 4.69 -3.81
C VAL A 31 7.06 3.30 -3.38
N ILE A 32 7.63 2.74 -2.31
CA ILE A 32 7.23 1.44 -1.76
C ILE A 32 5.77 1.47 -1.32
N VAL A 33 5.33 2.50 -0.60
CA VAL A 33 3.93 2.62 -0.14
C VAL A 33 2.98 2.73 -1.32
N VAL A 34 3.30 3.52 -2.34
CA VAL A 34 2.49 3.64 -3.56
C VAL A 34 2.47 2.32 -4.32
N LEU A 35 3.60 1.63 -4.44
CA LEU A 35 3.70 0.35 -5.11
C LEU A 35 2.87 -0.71 -4.36
N VAL A 36 3.04 -0.84 -3.05
CA VAL A 36 2.25 -1.73 -2.19
C VAL A 36 0.78 -1.35 -2.19
N ARG A 37 0.42 -0.07 -2.24
CA ARG A 37 -0.97 0.38 -2.33
C ARG A 37 -1.58 0.15 -3.71
N SER A 38 -0.78 0.17 -4.77
CA SER A 38 -1.24 -0.13 -6.13
C SER A 38 -1.39 -1.64 -6.36
N LEU A 39 -0.48 -2.45 -5.80
CA LEU A 39 -0.52 -3.91 -5.89
C LEU A 39 -1.44 -4.54 -4.84
N GLY A 40 -1.51 -3.95 -3.65
CA GLY A 40 -2.38 -4.36 -2.54
C GLY A 40 -3.70 -3.60 -2.46
N GLY A 41 -3.96 -2.69 -3.40
CA GLY A 41 -5.17 -1.88 -3.51
C GLY A 41 -6.41 -2.68 -3.95
N SER A 42 -6.21 -3.92 -4.39
CA SER A 42 -7.28 -4.88 -4.60
C SER A 42 -7.45 -5.80 -3.39
N ARG A 43 -7.39 -5.27 -2.15
CA ARG A 43 -8.19 -5.91 -1.10
C ARG A 43 -9.63 -5.74 -1.58
N PRO A 44 -10.28 -6.81 -2.07
CA PRO A 44 -11.66 -6.68 -2.43
C PRO A 44 -12.34 -6.26 -1.13
N ALA A 45 -13.17 -5.22 -1.17
CA ALA A 45 -14.02 -4.86 -0.04
C ALA A 45 -14.58 -6.18 0.53
N ALA A 46 -14.69 -6.35 1.85
CA ALA A 46 -15.03 -7.67 2.43
C ALA A 46 -16.20 -8.40 1.72
N THR A 47 -17.12 -7.62 1.14
CA THR A 47 -18.16 -8.00 0.18
C THR A 47 -17.68 -8.79 -1.05
N ASP A 48 -16.65 -8.36 -1.77
CA ASP A 48 -16.11 -9.04 -2.96
C ASP A 48 -15.41 -10.36 -2.59
N ARG A 49 -14.69 -10.43 -1.46
CA ARG A 49 -14.13 -11.72 -0.98
C ARG A 49 -15.24 -12.72 -0.65
N ALA A 50 -16.32 -12.25 -0.03
CA ALA A 50 -17.47 -13.08 0.27
C ALA A 50 -18.20 -13.52 -1.02
N MET A 51 -18.32 -12.63 -2.01
CA MET A 51 -18.91 -12.94 -3.31
C MET A 51 -18.07 -13.94 -4.13
N GLU A 52 -16.74 -13.85 -4.06
CA GLU A 52 -15.82 -14.80 -4.70
C GLU A 52 -15.87 -16.18 -4.04
N THR A 53 -15.94 -16.22 -2.70
CA THR A 53 -16.17 -17.47 -1.94
C THR A 53 -17.51 -18.12 -2.29
N LEU A 54 -18.58 -17.32 -2.44
CA LEU A 54 -19.90 -17.81 -2.84
C LEU A 54 -19.90 -18.36 -4.27
N ARG A 55 -19.22 -17.69 -5.22
CA ARG A 55 -19.07 -18.20 -6.59
C ARG A 55 -18.32 -19.53 -6.64
N GLN A 56 -17.26 -19.68 -5.85
CA GLN A 56 -16.48 -20.91 -5.81
C GLN A 56 -17.32 -22.09 -5.28
N ARG A 57 -18.21 -21.85 -4.32
CA ARG A 57 -19.14 -22.87 -3.77
C ARG A 57 -20.30 -23.21 -4.71
N LEU A 58 -20.77 -22.24 -5.49
CA LEU A 58 -21.74 -22.49 -6.55
C LEU A 58 -21.11 -23.35 -7.67
N ALA A 59 -19.86 -23.05 -8.04
CA ALA A 59 -19.12 -23.82 -9.04
C ALA A 59 -18.74 -25.23 -8.57
N SER A 60 -18.54 -25.43 -7.26
CA SER A 60 -18.36 -26.76 -6.67
C SER A 60 -19.68 -27.53 -6.49
N GLY A 61 -20.83 -26.89 -6.76
CA GLY A 61 -22.15 -27.50 -6.61
C GLY A 61 -22.58 -27.70 -5.16
N GLU A 62 -21.86 -27.12 -4.19
CA GLU A 62 -22.21 -27.19 -2.76
C GLU A 62 -23.42 -26.32 -2.43
N ILE A 63 -23.72 -25.32 -3.26
CA ILE A 63 -24.80 -24.36 -3.04
C ILE A 63 -25.67 -24.31 -4.29
N THR A 64 -26.99 -24.26 -4.09
CA THR A 64 -27.97 -24.19 -5.19
C THR A 64 -28.14 -22.74 -5.66
N SER A 65 -28.48 -22.52 -6.93
CA SER A 65 -28.66 -21.17 -7.51
C SER A 65 -29.63 -20.28 -6.70
N GLU A 66 -30.64 -20.88 -6.06
CA GLU A 66 -31.62 -20.17 -5.21
C GLU A 66 -31.01 -19.65 -3.89
N GLU A 67 -30.08 -20.38 -3.28
CA GLU A 67 -29.37 -19.96 -2.08
C GLU A 67 -28.36 -18.86 -2.39
N PHE A 68 -27.69 -18.95 -3.56
CA PHE A 68 -26.79 -17.91 -4.04
C PHE A 68 -27.53 -16.57 -4.19
N GLU A 69 -28.75 -16.58 -4.71
CA GLU A 69 -29.52 -15.36 -4.97
C GLU A 69 -30.02 -14.70 -3.68
N ARG A 70 -30.36 -15.50 -2.65
CA ARG A 70 -30.65 -14.97 -1.30
C ARG A 70 -29.43 -14.32 -0.67
N LEU A 71 -28.27 -14.98 -0.70
CA LEU A 71 -27.05 -14.47 -0.08
C LEU A 71 -26.53 -13.23 -0.80
N ARG A 72 -26.67 -13.16 -2.13
CA ARG A 72 -26.35 -11.97 -2.92
C ARG A 72 -27.19 -10.76 -2.52
N LYS A 73 -28.50 -10.94 -2.28
CA LYS A 73 -29.38 -9.86 -1.81
C LYS A 73 -29.03 -9.36 -0.42
N VAL A 74 -28.63 -10.26 0.49
CA VAL A 74 -28.21 -9.92 1.85
C VAL A 74 -26.88 -9.17 1.87
N LEU A 75 -25.96 -9.48 0.95
CA LEU A 75 -24.66 -8.80 0.86
C LEU A 75 -24.69 -7.45 0.13
N GLN A 76 -25.72 -7.17 -0.67
CA GLN A 76 -25.87 -5.91 -1.42
C GLN A 76 -26.82 -4.89 -0.76
N GLY A 77 -27.51 -5.26 0.31
CA GLY A 77 -28.34 -4.36 1.13
C GLY A 77 -27.59 -3.89 2.37
#